data_AF-A0A9N7ATR1-F1
#
_entry.id   AF-A0A9N7ATR1-F1
#
_cell.length_a   1.000
_cell.length_b   1.000
_cell.length_c   1.000
_cell.angle_alpha   90.00
_cell.angle_beta   90.00
_cell.angle_gamma   90.00
#
_symmetry.space_group_name_H-M   'P 1'
#
loop_
_entity.id
_entity.type
_entity.pdbx_description
1 polymer ?
#
loop_
_entity_poly.entity_id
_entity_poly.type
_entity_poly.pdbx_seq_one_letter_code
_entity_poly.pdbx_strand_id
1 'polypeptide(L)'
;MVYELYSHYTLIYKSNMERLENTSNSTIANTLDPITEKIIGVIALIESIEDRSEKIQENIKQKSQNLFKDNLKLGFTYISNFIEIFSKFEDEFGEIAHKGFSLAYDLYEHYTLIYKSNMERLENTSNSTIANILDPINNQINTVIDLVNSNDKNLKISNDLKFDESGISIKTKKYPTLLKLVK
;
A
#
# COMPACT_ATOMS: atom_id res chain seq x y z
N MET A 1 65.88 47.80 -37.39
CA MET A 1 64.94 46.72 -37.78
C MET A 1 64.97 45.49 -36.86
N VAL A 2 65.97 44.59 -36.89
CA VAL A 2 65.93 43.34 -36.06
C VAL A 2 66.03 43.62 -34.55
N TYR A 3 66.87 44.58 -34.15
CA TYR A 3 67.04 44.97 -32.73
C TYR A 3 65.81 45.66 -32.12
N GLU A 4 65.08 46.46 -32.92
CA GLU A 4 63.87 47.15 -32.45
C GLU A 4 62.71 46.17 -32.26
N LEU A 5 62.59 45.17 -33.16
CA LEU A 5 61.59 44.11 -33.01
C LEU A 5 61.82 43.29 -31.73
N TYR A 6 63.08 42.95 -31.43
CA TYR A 6 63.44 42.18 -30.24
C TYR A 6 63.18 42.96 -28.95
N SER A 7 63.51 44.25 -28.93
CA SER A 7 63.23 45.15 -27.80
C SER A 7 61.72 45.28 -27.53
N HIS A 8 60.92 45.45 -28.58
CA HIS A 8 59.47 45.60 -28.46
C HIS A 8 58.79 44.33 -27.95
N TYR A 9 59.24 43.16 -28.43
CA TYR A 9 58.72 41.87 -27.97
C TYR A 9 59.05 41.60 -26.50
N THR A 10 60.26 41.99 -26.07
CA THR A 10 60.71 41.85 -24.69
C THR A 10 59.90 42.74 -23.73
N LEU A 11 59.56 43.97 -24.14
CA LEU A 11 58.72 44.89 -23.37
C LEU A 11 57.28 44.38 -23.21
N ILE A 12 56.69 43.86 -24.27
CA ILE A 12 55.33 43.28 -24.22
C ILE A 12 55.31 42.05 -23.30
N TYR A 13 56.30 41.16 -23.42
CA TYR A 13 56.41 39.99 -22.57
C TYR A 13 56.54 40.38 -21.09
N LYS A 14 57.40 41.34 -20.77
CA LYS A 14 57.61 41.82 -19.40
C LYS A 14 56.37 42.50 -18.81
N SER A 15 55.69 43.34 -19.59
CA SER A 15 54.43 43.98 -19.19
C SER A 15 53.31 42.97 -18.95
N ASN A 16 53.24 41.90 -19.76
CA ASN A 16 52.27 40.84 -19.58
C ASN A 16 52.58 39.97 -18.34
N MET A 17 53.85 39.67 -18.08
CA MET A 17 54.27 38.96 -16.85
C MET A 17 53.99 39.79 -15.60
N GLU A 18 54.26 41.11 -15.64
CA GLU A 18 53.89 42.02 -14.55
C GLU A 18 52.36 42.11 -14.34
N ARG A 19 51.53 42.07 -15.39
CA ARG A 19 50.06 42.04 -15.24
C ARG A 19 49.57 40.73 -14.59
N LEU A 20 50.20 39.62 -14.92
CA LEU A 20 49.90 38.31 -14.32
C LEU A 20 50.35 38.24 -12.86
N GLU A 21 51.50 38.81 -12.52
CA GLU A 21 52.01 38.89 -11.14
C GLU A 21 51.27 39.95 -10.29
N ASN A 22 50.80 41.05 -10.89
CA ASN A 22 50.11 42.14 -10.19
C ASN A 22 48.61 41.90 -9.99
N THR A 23 48.05 40.80 -10.52
CA THR A 23 46.71 40.36 -10.10
C THR A 23 46.87 39.71 -8.74
N SER A 24 46.62 40.46 -7.66
CA SER A 24 46.95 39.94 -6.33
C SER A 24 46.17 38.66 -6.04
N ASN A 25 46.86 37.63 -5.54
CA ASN A 25 46.22 36.43 -5.01
C ASN A 25 45.12 36.79 -3.99
N SER A 26 45.23 37.93 -3.30
CA SER A 26 44.16 38.43 -2.42
C SER A 26 42.91 38.89 -3.18
N THR A 27 43.02 39.46 -4.39
CA THR A 27 41.85 39.84 -5.20
C THR A 27 41.13 38.59 -5.71
N ILE A 28 41.87 37.57 -6.14
CA ILE A 28 41.31 36.28 -6.57
C ILE A 28 40.67 35.55 -5.38
N ALA A 29 41.35 35.47 -4.23
CA ALA A 29 40.82 34.87 -3.00
C ALA A 29 39.55 35.58 -2.51
N ASN A 30 39.55 36.92 -2.45
CA ASN A 30 38.38 37.71 -2.06
C ASN A 30 37.16 37.51 -2.99
N THR A 31 37.37 37.00 -4.21
CA THR A 31 36.29 36.70 -5.15
C THR A 31 35.87 35.23 -5.07
N LEU A 32 36.79 34.30 -4.79
CA LEU A 32 36.52 32.86 -4.66
C LEU A 32 35.88 32.46 -3.33
N ASP A 33 36.27 33.09 -2.22
CA ASP A 33 35.78 32.72 -0.89
C ASP A 33 34.25 32.87 -0.77
N PRO A 34 33.62 33.99 -1.22
CA PRO A 34 32.17 34.13 -1.17
C PRO A 34 31.43 33.16 -2.11
N ILE A 35 32.08 32.75 -3.21
CA ILE A 35 31.53 31.75 -4.13
C ILE A 35 31.56 30.37 -3.47
N THR A 36 32.66 30.06 -2.79
CA THR A 36 32.85 28.79 -2.07
C THR A 36 31.85 28.66 -0.94
N GLU A 37 31.64 29.69 -0.14
CA GLU A 37 30.61 29.72 0.90
C GLU A 37 29.20 29.52 0.33
N LYS A 38 28.88 30.16 -0.81
CA LYS A 38 27.61 29.96 -1.51
C LYS A 38 27.44 28.52 -1.99
N ILE A 39 28.48 27.91 -2.56
CA ILE A 39 28.45 26.52 -3.02
C ILE A 39 28.20 25.58 -1.83
N ILE A 40 28.90 25.77 -0.71
CA ILE A 40 28.70 24.99 0.52
C ILE A 40 27.26 25.13 1.01
N GLY A 41 26.72 26.35 1.04
CA GLY A 41 25.33 26.60 1.42
C GLY A 41 24.32 25.93 0.49
N VAL A 42 24.59 25.89 -0.82
CA VAL A 42 23.75 25.17 -1.80
C VAL A 42 23.81 23.66 -1.58
N ILE A 43 24.99 23.10 -1.33
CA ILE A 43 25.15 21.66 -1.03
C ILE A 43 24.32 21.27 0.20
N ALA A 44 24.45 22.02 1.30
CA ALA A 44 23.69 21.76 2.53
C ALA A 44 22.17 21.84 2.31
N LEU A 45 21.71 22.76 1.44
CA LEU A 45 20.30 22.86 1.07
C LEU A 45 19.82 21.64 0.27
N ILE A 46 20.63 21.15 -0.68
CA ILE A 46 20.32 19.97 -1.49
C ILE A 46 20.17 18.74 -0.58
N GLU A 47 21.11 18.50 0.32
CA GLU A 47 21.06 17.39 1.28
C GLU A 47 19.80 17.44 2.16
N SER A 48 19.42 18.65 2.62
CA SER A 48 18.18 18.84 3.38
C SER A 48 16.92 18.56 2.55
N ILE A 49 16.91 18.89 1.26
CA ILE A 49 15.80 18.60 0.34
C ILE A 49 15.69 17.08 0.12
N GLU A 50 16.81 16.39 -0.05
CA GLU A 50 16.85 14.92 -0.23
C GLU A 50 16.26 14.19 0.98
N ASP A 51 16.73 14.50 2.20
CA ASP A 51 16.19 13.91 3.44
C ASP A 51 14.68 14.18 3.60
N ARG A 52 14.23 15.40 3.29
CA ARG A 52 12.79 15.74 3.33
C ARG A 52 12.00 14.96 2.28
N SER A 53 12.55 14.79 1.08
CA SER A 53 11.92 14.03 -0.01
C SER A 53 11.73 12.57 0.39
N GLU A 54 12.76 11.93 0.94
CA GLU A 54 12.69 10.54 1.40
C GLU A 54 11.64 10.35 2.50
N LYS A 55 11.60 11.24 3.50
CA LYS A 55 10.57 11.23 4.55
C LYS A 55 9.17 11.39 3.99
N ILE A 56 8.97 12.23 2.98
CA ILE A 56 7.67 12.40 2.33
C ILE A 56 7.28 11.11 1.60
N GLN A 57 8.19 10.47 0.87
CA GLN A 57 7.92 9.21 0.17
C GLN A 57 7.53 8.10 1.13
N GLU A 58 8.24 7.94 2.25
CA GLU A 58 7.92 6.92 3.25
C GLU A 58 6.56 7.19 3.92
N ASN A 59 6.27 8.45 4.26
CA ASN A 59 4.96 8.83 4.82
C ASN A 59 3.81 8.57 3.84
N ILE A 60 3.99 8.85 2.54
CA ILE A 60 2.99 8.55 1.51
C ILE A 60 2.75 7.05 1.40
N LYS A 61 3.82 6.26 1.37
CA LYS A 61 3.77 4.80 1.30
C LYS A 61 3.00 4.22 2.50
N GLN A 62 3.35 4.63 3.72
CA GLN A 62 2.67 4.17 4.93
C GLN A 62 1.18 4.56 4.93
N LYS A 63 0.86 5.80 4.55
CA LYS A 63 -0.52 6.29 4.50
C LYS A 63 -1.35 5.52 3.45
N SER A 64 -0.76 5.22 2.29
CA SER A 64 -1.40 4.43 1.24
C SER A 64 -1.68 3.00 1.70
N GLN A 65 -0.72 2.34 2.36
CA GLN A 65 -0.89 1.01 2.92
C GLN A 65 -2.01 0.97 3.97
N ASN A 66 -2.03 1.94 4.89
CA ASN A 66 -3.08 2.06 5.91
C ASN A 66 -4.46 2.24 5.27
N LEU A 67 -4.60 3.17 4.31
CA LEU A 67 -5.86 3.41 3.61
C LEU A 67 -6.37 2.13 2.92
N PHE A 68 -5.49 1.38 2.27
CA PHE A 68 -5.84 0.13 1.62
C PHE A 68 -6.32 -0.92 2.63
N LYS A 69 -5.63 -1.07 3.76
CA LYS A 69 -6.02 -1.98 4.85
C LYS A 69 -7.37 -1.61 5.46
N ASP A 70 -7.61 -0.34 5.70
CA ASP A 70 -8.87 0.14 6.29
C ASP A 70 -10.04 -0.13 5.34
N ASN A 71 -9.85 0.10 4.04
CA ASN A 71 -10.85 -0.24 3.02
C ASN A 71 -11.13 -1.75 2.94
N LEU A 72 -10.10 -2.58 3.09
CA LEU A 72 -10.27 -4.04 3.15
C LEU A 72 -11.11 -4.48 4.35
N LYS A 73 -10.91 -3.87 5.52
CA LYS A 73 -11.73 -4.15 6.71
C LYS A 73 -13.16 -3.65 6.55
N LEU A 74 -13.33 -2.45 5.98
CA LEU A 74 -14.66 -1.89 5.71
C LEU A 74 -15.48 -2.79 4.79
N GLY A 75 -14.87 -3.42 3.78
CA GLY A 75 -15.59 -4.37 2.92
C GLY A 75 -16.22 -5.52 3.71
N PHE A 76 -15.52 -6.06 4.71
CA PHE A 76 -16.10 -7.06 5.59
C PHE A 76 -17.21 -6.52 6.49
N THR A 77 -17.11 -5.29 6.98
CA THR A 77 -18.21 -4.65 7.71
C THR A 77 -19.48 -4.58 6.84
N TYR A 78 -19.36 -4.19 5.58
CA TYR A 78 -20.52 -4.15 4.67
C TYR A 78 -21.06 -5.55 4.36
N ILE A 79 -20.20 -6.55 4.14
CA ILE A 79 -20.62 -7.93 3.92
C ILE A 79 -21.32 -8.50 5.16
N SER A 80 -20.77 -8.28 6.35
CA SER A 80 -21.39 -8.64 7.64
C SER A 80 -22.79 -8.05 7.76
N ASN A 81 -22.93 -6.74 7.54
CA ASN A 81 -24.22 -6.06 7.62
C ASN A 81 -25.21 -6.61 6.58
N PHE A 82 -24.74 -6.95 5.38
CA PHE A 82 -25.57 -7.53 4.34
C PHE A 82 -26.07 -8.93 4.71
N ILE A 83 -25.20 -9.77 5.30
CA ILE A 83 -25.56 -11.10 5.82
C ILE A 83 -26.56 -10.98 6.97
N GLU A 84 -26.38 -10.01 7.87
CA GLU A 84 -27.27 -9.77 9.01
C GLU A 84 -28.72 -9.48 8.59
N ILE A 85 -28.95 -8.90 7.41
CA ILE A 85 -30.31 -8.70 6.89
C ILE A 85 -31.03 -10.05 6.74
N PHE A 86 -30.32 -11.10 6.32
CA PHE A 86 -30.88 -12.45 6.17
C PHE A 86 -31.09 -13.18 7.50
N SER A 87 -30.69 -12.62 8.64
CA SER A 87 -31.08 -13.15 9.96
C SER A 87 -32.33 -12.49 10.53
N LYS A 88 -32.87 -11.47 9.87
CA LYS A 88 -34.01 -10.64 10.32
C LYS A 88 -35.24 -10.79 9.44
N PHE A 89 -35.36 -11.89 8.69
CA PHE A 89 -36.55 -12.16 7.89
C PHE A 89 -37.76 -12.40 8.80
N GLU A 90 -38.92 -11.86 8.42
CA GLU A 90 -40.17 -12.00 9.19
C GLU A 90 -41.08 -13.12 8.64
N ASP A 91 -41.08 -13.29 7.31
CA ASP A 91 -41.89 -14.28 6.59
C ASP A 91 -41.12 -15.57 6.28
N GLU A 92 -41.67 -16.44 5.45
CA GLU A 92 -40.95 -17.64 4.98
C GLU A 92 -39.70 -17.25 4.20
N PHE A 93 -38.59 -17.94 4.50
CA PHE A 93 -37.35 -17.83 3.75
C PHE A 93 -37.50 -18.54 2.40
N GLY A 94 -38.14 -17.85 1.46
CA GLY A 94 -38.48 -18.37 0.14
C GLY A 94 -37.34 -18.25 -0.88
N GLU A 95 -37.65 -18.55 -2.15
CA GLU A 95 -36.67 -18.62 -3.23
C GLU A 95 -35.87 -17.32 -3.44
N ILE A 96 -36.51 -16.16 -3.29
CA ILE A 96 -35.86 -14.85 -3.46
C ILE A 96 -34.83 -14.62 -2.35
N ALA A 97 -35.21 -14.84 -1.08
CA ALA A 97 -34.31 -14.72 0.05
C ALA A 97 -33.15 -15.73 -0.05
N HIS A 98 -33.43 -16.95 -0.49
CA HIS A 98 -32.42 -17.98 -0.71
C HIS A 98 -31.41 -17.59 -1.79
N LYS A 99 -31.86 -17.06 -2.94
CA LYS A 99 -30.96 -16.54 -3.99
C LYS A 99 -30.14 -15.35 -3.47
N GLY A 100 -30.77 -14.42 -2.75
CA GLY A 100 -30.10 -13.28 -2.14
C GLY A 100 -28.98 -13.71 -1.18
N PHE A 101 -29.27 -14.65 -0.28
CA PHE A 101 -28.29 -15.17 0.65
C PHE A 101 -27.16 -15.92 -0.06
N SER A 102 -27.48 -16.69 -1.10
CA SER A 102 -26.46 -17.40 -1.90
C SER A 102 -25.46 -16.39 -2.52
N LEU A 103 -25.96 -15.27 -3.06
CA LEU A 103 -25.10 -14.21 -3.57
C LEU A 103 -24.28 -13.52 -2.47
N ALA A 104 -24.85 -13.29 -1.29
CA ALA A 104 -24.13 -12.74 -0.14
C ALA A 104 -22.99 -13.68 0.30
N TYR A 105 -23.25 -14.99 0.32
CA TYR A 105 -22.28 -16.01 0.64
C TYR A 105 -21.15 -16.06 -0.39
N ASP A 106 -21.47 -16.09 -1.68
CA ASP A 106 -20.48 -16.10 -2.75
C ASP A 106 -19.59 -14.85 -2.72
N LEU A 107 -20.19 -13.67 -2.43
CA LEU A 107 -19.45 -12.43 -2.22
C LEU A 107 -18.49 -12.54 -1.04
N TYR A 108 -18.94 -13.10 0.09
CA TYR A 108 -18.10 -13.33 1.26
C TYR A 108 -16.93 -14.27 0.96
N GLU A 109 -17.18 -15.38 0.28
CA GLU A 109 -16.16 -16.37 -0.08
C GLU A 109 -15.09 -15.73 -0.98
N HIS A 110 -15.54 -15.00 -2.01
CA HIS A 110 -14.63 -14.33 -2.93
C HIS A 110 -13.83 -13.21 -2.25
N TYR A 111 -14.49 -12.39 -1.42
CA TYR A 111 -13.83 -11.30 -0.71
C TYR A 111 -12.80 -11.82 0.30
N THR A 112 -13.06 -12.98 0.91
CA THR A 112 -12.11 -13.65 1.81
C THR A 112 -10.80 -14.02 1.11
N LEU A 113 -10.86 -14.48 -0.15
CA LEU A 113 -9.67 -14.77 -0.94
C LEU A 113 -8.86 -13.50 -1.23
N ILE A 114 -9.55 -12.42 -1.65
CA ILE A 114 -8.93 -11.12 -1.90
C ILE A 114 -8.26 -10.59 -0.64
N TYR A 115 -8.96 -10.63 0.49
CA TYR A 115 -8.46 -10.15 1.77
C TYR A 115 -7.20 -10.89 2.20
N LYS A 116 -7.24 -12.23 2.18
CA LYS A 116 -6.08 -13.08 2.56
C LYS A 116 -4.86 -12.75 1.72
N SER A 117 -5.00 -12.76 0.40
CA SER A 117 -3.89 -12.47 -0.52
C SER A 117 -3.29 -11.07 -0.29
N ASN A 118 -4.12 -10.08 0.03
CA ASN A 118 -3.63 -8.72 0.28
C ASN A 118 -2.98 -8.56 1.66
N MET A 119 -3.50 -9.17 2.72
CA MET A 119 -2.90 -9.10 4.04
C MET A 119 -1.54 -9.82 4.10
N GLU A 120 -1.39 -10.92 3.37
CA GLU A 120 -0.09 -11.58 3.17
C GLU A 120 0.94 -10.61 2.55
N ARG A 121 0.54 -9.85 1.53
CA ARG A 121 1.42 -8.89 0.83
C ARG A 121 1.74 -7.64 1.65
N LEU A 122 0.80 -7.12 2.43
CA LEU A 122 0.90 -5.81 3.06
C LEU A 122 1.63 -5.84 4.40
N GLU A 123 1.40 -6.88 5.19
CA GLU A 123 1.82 -6.89 6.59
C GLU A 123 2.51 -8.18 7.02
N ASN A 124 2.68 -9.16 6.13
CA ASN A 124 2.99 -10.54 6.51
C ASN A 124 2.08 -11.00 7.67
N THR A 125 0.81 -10.55 7.67
CA THR A 125 -0.10 -10.74 8.80
C THR A 125 -0.27 -12.22 9.08
N SER A 126 -0.18 -12.59 10.36
CA SER A 126 -0.38 -13.97 10.77
C SER A 126 -1.80 -14.45 10.45
N ASN A 127 -1.92 -15.72 10.07
CA ASN A 127 -3.21 -16.37 9.83
C ASN A 127 -4.18 -16.23 11.02
N SER A 128 -3.66 -16.11 12.25
CA SER A 128 -4.47 -15.89 13.46
C SER A 128 -5.20 -14.55 13.47
N THR A 129 -4.58 -13.47 12.97
CA THR A 129 -5.23 -12.15 12.92
C THR A 129 -6.34 -12.12 11.87
N ILE A 130 -6.11 -12.80 10.74
CA ILE A 130 -7.12 -12.94 9.69
C ILE A 130 -8.31 -13.75 10.21
N ALA A 131 -8.07 -14.87 10.90
CA ALA A 131 -9.12 -15.70 11.49
C ALA A 131 -10.03 -14.88 12.42
N ASN A 132 -9.46 -14.09 13.33
CA ASN A 132 -10.23 -13.24 14.25
C ASN A 132 -11.19 -12.25 13.56
N ILE A 133 -10.89 -11.81 12.34
CA ILE A 133 -11.77 -10.92 11.56
C ILE A 133 -12.90 -11.71 10.87
N LEU A 134 -12.61 -12.93 10.42
CA LEU A 134 -13.55 -13.77 9.70
C LEU A 134 -14.51 -14.51 10.63
N ASP A 135 -14.07 -14.90 11.82
CA ASP A 135 -14.84 -15.72 12.77
C ASP A 135 -16.20 -15.13 13.14
N PRO A 136 -16.35 -13.81 13.42
CA PRO A 136 -17.66 -13.23 13.66
C PRO A 136 -18.62 -13.40 12.47
N ILE A 137 -18.12 -13.25 11.24
CA ILE A 137 -18.92 -13.36 10.01
C ILE A 137 -19.27 -14.83 9.73
N ASN A 138 -18.31 -15.74 9.93
CA ASN A 138 -18.54 -17.19 9.86
C ASN A 138 -19.67 -17.62 10.81
N ASN A 139 -19.64 -17.11 12.05
CA ASN A 139 -20.67 -17.38 13.05
C ASN A 139 -22.03 -16.79 12.65
N GLN A 140 -22.07 -15.60 12.06
CA GLN A 140 -23.30 -15.01 11.52
C GLN A 140 -23.88 -15.88 10.40
N ILE A 141 -23.06 -16.32 9.45
CA ILE A 141 -23.49 -17.20 8.36
C ILE A 141 -24.05 -18.51 8.92
N ASN A 142 -23.35 -19.15 9.86
CA ASN A 142 -23.82 -20.36 10.52
C ASN A 142 -25.18 -20.14 11.19
N THR A 143 -25.34 -19.01 11.89
CA THR A 143 -26.59 -18.63 12.57
C THR A 143 -27.75 -18.46 11.58
N VAL A 144 -27.52 -17.81 10.43
CA VAL A 144 -28.55 -17.69 9.38
C VAL A 144 -28.97 -19.07 8.88
N ILE A 145 -28.00 -19.94 8.59
CA ILE A 145 -28.29 -21.31 8.11
C ILE A 145 -29.10 -22.09 9.15
N ASP A 146 -28.73 -22.01 10.43
CA ASP A 146 -29.46 -22.66 11.51
C ASP A 146 -30.89 -22.12 11.67
N LEU A 147 -31.04 -20.80 11.66
CA LEU A 147 -32.34 -20.14 11.75
C LEU A 147 -33.26 -20.57 10.60
N VAL A 148 -32.78 -20.48 9.37
CA VAL A 148 -33.53 -20.87 8.17
C VAL A 148 -33.90 -22.35 8.23
N ASN A 149 -32.96 -23.21 8.58
CA ASN A 149 -33.16 -24.66 8.57
C ASN A 149 -34.00 -25.17 9.74
N SER A 150 -34.18 -24.40 10.82
CA SER A 150 -35.01 -24.77 11.96
C SER A 150 -36.53 -24.77 11.68
N ASN A 151 -36.97 -24.02 10.67
CA ASN A 151 -38.39 -23.90 10.31
C ASN A 151 -38.69 -24.67 9.02
N ASP A 152 -39.66 -25.58 9.05
CA ASP A 152 -40.00 -26.47 7.93
C ASP A 152 -40.69 -25.79 6.74
N LYS A 153 -41.21 -24.59 6.94
CA LYS A 153 -41.81 -23.79 5.86
C LYS A 153 -40.75 -23.11 4.99
N ASN A 154 -39.52 -22.98 5.49
CA ASN A 154 -38.45 -22.30 4.78
C ASN A 154 -37.81 -23.19 3.72
N LEU A 155 -37.35 -22.56 2.63
CA LEU A 155 -36.45 -23.21 1.69
C LEU A 155 -35.08 -23.41 2.36
N LYS A 156 -34.73 -24.67 2.62
CA LYS A 156 -33.54 -25.05 3.37
C LYS A 156 -32.26 -24.67 2.64
N ILE A 157 -31.29 -24.19 3.41
CA ILE A 157 -29.92 -23.92 2.95
C ILE A 157 -29.04 -25.14 3.26
N SER A 158 -28.12 -25.48 2.37
CA SER A 158 -27.21 -26.60 2.59
C SER A 158 -26.34 -26.39 3.83
N ASN A 159 -26.33 -27.36 4.75
CA ASN A 159 -25.43 -27.37 5.91
C ASN A 159 -23.95 -27.48 5.50
N ASP A 160 -23.64 -27.92 4.27
CA ASP A 160 -22.27 -27.95 3.77
C ASP A 160 -21.69 -26.52 3.64
N LEU A 161 -22.52 -25.46 3.61
CA LEU A 161 -22.06 -24.07 3.55
C LEU A 161 -21.55 -23.53 4.89
N LYS A 162 -21.82 -24.22 6.00
CA LYS A 162 -21.36 -23.79 7.33
C LYS A 162 -19.85 -23.84 7.47
N PHE A 163 -19.34 -23.02 8.37
CA PHE A 163 -17.95 -23.00 8.80
C PHE A 163 -17.78 -23.74 10.12
N ASP A 164 -16.67 -24.45 10.26
CA ASP A 164 -16.27 -25.05 11.53
C ASP A 164 -15.41 -24.11 12.40
N GLU A 165 -14.98 -24.61 13.55
CA GLU A 165 -14.12 -23.90 14.50
C GLU A 165 -12.76 -23.46 13.92
N SER A 166 -12.34 -24.04 12.78
CA SER A 166 -11.13 -23.63 12.07
C SER A 166 -11.38 -22.56 10.99
N GLY A 167 -12.63 -22.09 10.86
CA GLY A 167 -13.04 -21.11 9.86
C GLY A 167 -13.04 -21.65 8.43
N ILE A 168 -13.08 -22.98 8.25
CA ILE A 168 -13.13 -23.64 6.94
C ILE A 168 -14.56 -24.08 6.69
N SER A 169 -15.08 -23.83 5.48
CA SER A 169 -16.42 -24.32 5.12
C SER A 169 -16.44 -25.84 4.99
N ILE A 170 -17.51 -26.48 5.45
CA ILE A 170 -17.69 -27.95 5.40
C ILE A 170 -17.63 -28.44 3.94
N LYS A 171 -18.19 -27.67 3.00
CA LYS A 171 -18.09 -27.88 1.54
C LYS A 171 -16.64 -28.02 1.09
N THR A 172 -15.76 -27.13 1.56
CA THR A 172 -14.33 -27.15 1.22
C THR A 172 -13.64 -28.40 1.76
N LYS A 173 -13.97 -28.82 2.99
CA LYS A 173 -13.45 -30.07 3.57
C LYS A 173 -13.91 -31.31 2.83
N LYS A 174 -15.17 -31.32 2.38
CA LYS A 174 -15.81 -32.44 1.68
C LYS A 174 -15.35 -32.57 0.22
N TYR A 175 -15.04 -31.46 -0.44
CA TYR A 175 -14.65 -31.40 -1.85
C TYR A 175 -13.34 -30.61 -2.08
N PRO A 176 -12.19 -31.12 -1.60
CA PRO A 176 -10.91 -30.40 -1.65
C PRO A 176 -10.37 -30.20 -3.08
N THR A 177 -10.87 -30.94 -4.07
CA THR A 177 -10.48 -30.82 -5.49
C THR A 177 -10.97 -29.53 -6.16
N LEU A 178 -11.99 -28.86 -5.62
CA LEU A 178 -12.44 -27.55 -6.11
C LEU A 178 -11.43 -26.42 -5.83
N LEU A 179 -10.57 -26.58 -4.82
CA LEU A 179 -9.51 -25.62 -4.50
C LEU A 179 -8.38 -25.58 -5.56
N LYS A 180 -8.25 -26.64 -6.38
CA LYS A 180 -7.15 -26.78 -7.35
C LYS A 180 -7.42 -26.09 -8.69
N LEU A 181 -8.64 -25.62 -8.95
CA LEU A 181 -9.06 -25.04 -10.23
C LEU A 181 -8.98 -23.50 -10.29
N VAL A 182 -8.54 -22.84 -9.21
CA VAL A 182 -8.41 -21.37 -9.12
C VAL A 182 -6.94 -20.93 -8.98
N LYS A 183 -6.00 -21.73 -9.52
CA LYS A 183 -4.59 -21.35 -9.64
C LYS A 183 -4.24 -21.06 -11.09
#